data_AF-A0A2E6Z5C3-F1
#
_entry.id   AF-A0A2E6Z5C3-F1
#
_cell.length_a   1.000
_cell.length_b   1.000
_cell.length_c   1.000
_cell.angle_alpha   90.00
_cell.angle_beta   90.00
_cell.angle_gamma   90.00
#
_symmetry.space_group_name_H-M   'P 1'
#
loop_
_entity.id
_entity.type
_entity.pdbx_description
1 polymer ?
#
loop_
_entity_poly.entity_id
_entity_poly.type
_entity_poly.pdbx_seq_one_letter_code
_entity_poly.pdbx_strand_id
1 'polypeptide(L)'
;MTSTVPADVYGLSQQALQQIKQCLASFSAIEQAILYGSRALGSFRPGSDIDMVIIGQQFSHQNLLQLLTALDDLLLPYNFDISRIQDIENKDLLSHIARVGKVIYQPVVKNV
;
A
#
# COMPACT_ATOMS: atom_id res chain seq x y z
N MET A 1 -7.05 -29.89 -17.73
CA MET A 1 -6.19 -28.69 -17.82
C MET A 1 -6.66 -27.70 -16.77
N THR A 2 -6.18 -27.84 -15.53
CA THR A 2 -6.54 -26.91 -14.45
C THR A 2 -5.66 -25.67 -14.59
N SER A 3 -6.13 -24.68 -15.34
CA SER A 3 -5.54 -23.34 -15.32
C SER A 3 -5.91 -22.72 -13.98
N THR A 4 -5.03 -22.84 -12.99
CA THR A 4 -5.13 -22.08 -11.75
C THR A 4 -4.92 -20.61 -12.11
N VAL A 5 -6.02 -19.88 -12.27
CA VAL A 5 -5.98 -18.42 -12.23
C VAL A 5 -5.28 -18.05 -10.91
N PRO A 6 -4.18 -17.28 -10.93
CA PRO A 6 -3.50 -16.89 -9.71
C PRO A 6 -4.50 -16.23 -8.76
N ALA A 7 -4.50 -16.63 -7.48
CA ALA A 7 -5.39 -16.03 -6.51
C ALA A 7 -5.10 -14.53 -6.38
N ASP A 8 -6.15 -13.71 -6.43
CA ASP A 8 -6.07 -12.27 -6.17
C ASP A 8 -5.76 -12.06 -4.69
N VAL A 9 -4.64 -11.40 -4.41
CA VAL A 9 -4.22 -11.08 -3.04
C VAL A 9 -4.76 -9.70 -2.69
N TYR A 10 -5.53 -9.60 -1.60
CA TYR A 10 -6.21 -8.36 -1.16
C TYR A 10 -7.22 -7.79 -2.18
N GLY A 11 -7.75 -8.63 -3.07
CA GLY A 11 -8.64 -8.19 -4.15
C GLY A 11 -7.94 -7.38 -5.23
N LEU A 12 -6.62 -7.58 -5.37
CA LEU A 12 -5.81 -6.99 -6.42
C LEU A 12 -5.25 -8.12 -7.28
N SER A 13 -5.27 -7.91 -8.59
CA SER A 13 -4.57 -8.79 -9.51
C SER A 13 -3.07 -8.76 -9.20
N GLN A 14 -2.38 -9.86 -9.50
CA GLN A 14 -0.93 -9.95 -9.29
C GLN A 14 -0.19 -8.82 -10.02
N GLN A 15 -0.64 -8.46 -11.23
CA GLN A 15 -0.09 -7.36 -12.00
C GLN A 15 -0.28 -6.01 -11.29
N ALA A 16 -1.50 -5.70 -10.83
CA ALA A 16 -1.77 -4.43 -10.14
C ALA A 16 -0.95 -4.32 -8.85
N LEU A 17 -0.91 -5.39 -8.05
CA LEU A 17 -0.11 -5.43 -6.84
C LEU A 17 1.39 -5.28 -7.13
N GLN A 18 1.89 -5.87 -8.22
CA GLN A 18 3.28 -5.70 -8.64
C GLN A 18 3.58 -4.26 -9.09
N GLN A 19 2.69 -3.63 -9.85
CA GLN A 19 2.84 -2.23 -10.27
C GLN A 19 2.89 -1.29 -9.06
N ILE A 20 2.01 -1.50 -8.08
CA ILE A 20 2.01 -0.73 -6.82
C ILE A 20 3.34 -0.92 -6.08
N LYS A 21 3.81 -2.17 -5.91
CA LYS A 21 5.09 -2.44 -5.25
C LYS A 21 6.28 -1.81 -5.98
N GLN A 22 6.27 -1.82 -7.31
CA GLN A 22 7.33 -1.21 -8.11
C GLN A 22 7.32 0.32 -7.99
N CYS A 23 6.13 0.93 -7.96
CA CYS A 23 5.97 2.35 -7.68
C CYS A 23 6.55 2.69 -6.30
N LEU A 24 6.13 1.98 -5.24
CA LEU A 24 6.68 2.15 -3.89
C LEU A 24 8.21 1.99 -3.86
N ALA A 25 8.74 1.00 -4.59
CA ALA A 25 10.18 0.74 -4.64
C ALA A 25 11.01 1.86 -5.29
N SER A 26 10.39 2.77 -6.04
CA SER A 26 11.06 3.94 -6.60
C SER A 26 11.35 5.04 -5.57
N PHE A 27 10.78 4.94 -4.37
CA PHE A 27 10.95 5.91 -3.29
C PHE A 27 11.83 5.31 -2.19
N SER A 28 13.12 5.65 -2.17
CA SER A 28 14.09 5.14 -1.18
C SER A 28 13.78 5.53 0.26
N ALA A 29 12.98 6.59 0.47
CA ALA A 29 12.55 7.03 1.79
C ALA A 29 11.43 6.17 2.40
N ILE A 30 10.83 5.25 1.63
CA ILE A 30 9.82 4.31 2.14
C ILE A 30 10.53 3.13 2.80
N GLU A 31 10.36 2.99 4.12
CA GLU A 31 10.83 1.84 4.89
C GLU A 31 9.81 0.71 4.85
N GLN A 32 8.51 1.05 4.87
CA GLN A 32 7.44 0.08 4.83
C GLN A 32 6.15 0.70 4.29
N ALA A 33 5.36 -0.10 3.58
CA ALA A 33 4.00 0.26 3.18
C ALA A 33 3.01 -0.79 3.69
N ILE A 34 2.01 -0.34 4.45
CA ILE A 34 1.03 -1.20 5.11
C ILE A 34 -0.34 -0.90 4.52
N LEU A 35 -0.93 -1.92 3.87
CA LEU A 35 -2.33 -1.91 3.46
C LEU A 35 -3.22 -2.13 4.68
N TYR A 36 -4.25 -1.32 4.85
CA TYR A 36 -5.26 -1.50 5.89
C TYR A 36 -6.68 -1.43 5.30
N GLY A 37 -7.69 -1.23 6.14
CA GLY A 37 -9.07 -1.05 5.69
C GLY A 37 -9.70 -2.30 5.09
N SER A 38 -10.63 -2.09 4.16
CA SER A 38 -11.52 -3.16 3.66
C SER A 38 -10.76 -4.28 2.95
N ARG A 39 -9.67 -3.94 2.23
CA ARG A 39 -8.84 -4.89 1.48
C ARG A 39 -7.98 -5.75 2.40
N ALA A 40 -7.44 -5.18 3.47
CA ALA A 40 -6.69 -5.92 4.49
C ALA A 40 -7.59 -6.90 5.28
N LEU A 41 -8.86 -6.53 5.48
CA LEU A 41 -9.88 -7.34 6.15
C LEU A 41 -10.53 -8.39 5.25
N GLY A 42 -10.38 -8.27 3.92
CA GLY A 42 -11.08 -9.12 2.95
C GLY A 42 -12.56 -8.79 2.77
N SER A 43 -13.04 -7.68 3.33
CA SER A 43 -14.43 -7.20 3.21
C SER A 43 -14.62 -6.15 2.12
N PHE A 44 -13.66 -6.04 1.20
CA PHE A 44 -13.69 -5.09 0.08
C PHE A 44 -14.75 -5.47 -0.95
N ARG A 45 -15.15 -4.48 -1.76
CA ARG A 45 -16.01 -4.65 -2.93
C ARG A 45 -15.18 -4.39 -4.20
N PRO A 46 -15.65 -4.82 -5.38
CA PRO A 46 -15.06 -4.36 -6.64
C PRO A 46 -14.98 -2.83 -6.67
N GLY A 47 -13.80 -2.29 -6.93
CA GLY A 47 -13.56 -0.85 -6.96
C GLY A 47 -13.38 -0.16 -5.60
N SER A 48 -13.35 -0.90 -4.48
CA SER A 48 -13.00 -0.30 -3.18
C SER A 48 -11.62 0.35 -3.22
N ASP A 49 -11.47 1.44 -2.47
CA ASP A 49 -10.22 2.18 -2.36
C ASP A 49 -9.09 1.30 -1.81
N ILE A 50 -7.85 1.74 -2.05
CA ILE A 50 -6.63 1.14 -1.51
C ILE A 50 -6.15 2.04 -0.38
N ASP A 51 -6.49 1.66 0.85
CA ASP A 51 -6.07 2.35 2.07
C ASP A 51 -4.67 1.91 2.46
N MET A 52 -3.70 2.83 2.47
CA MET A 52 -2.30 2.52 2.76
C MET A 52 -1.67 3.54 3.70
N VAL A 53 -0.84 3.06 4.61
CA VAL A 53 0.03 3.95 5.40
C VAL A 53 1.49 3.68 5.08
N ILE A 54 2.24 4.76 4.91
CA ILE A 54 3.67 4.74 4.65
C ILE A 54 4.42 4.98 5.96
N ILE A 55 5.40 4.12 6.22
CA ILE A 55 6.39 4.26 7.27
C ILE A 55 7.72 4.63 6.60
N GLY A 56 8.34 5.69 7.08
CA GLY A 56 9.65 6.14 6.63
C GLY A 56 10.03 7.43 7.34
N GLN A 57 11.10 7.42 8.12
CA GLN A 57 11.53 8.59 8.91
C GLN A 57 11.86 9.79 8.02
N GLN A 58 12.39 9.53 6.82
CA GLN A 58 12.74 10.56 5.83
C GLN A 58 11.62 10.79 4.81
N PHE A 59 10.46 10.14 4.95
CA PHE A 59 9.37 10.26 3.99
C PHE A 59 8.59 11.55 4.23
N SER A 60 8.89 12.56 3.41
CA SER A 60 8.31 13.90 3.52
C SER A 60 6.90 13.97 2.92
N HIS A 61 6.19 15.07 3.22
CA HIS A 61 4.90 15.36 2.57
C HIS A 61 5.06 15.54 1.05
N GLN A 62 6.19 16.08 0.60
CA GLN A 62 6.49 16.17 -0.82
C GLN A 62 6.62 14.78 -1.46
N ASN A 63 7.23 13.81 -0.76
CA ASN A 63 7.28 12.43 -1.24
C ASN A 63 5.90 11.80 -1.31
N LEU A 64 5.00 12.10 -0.36
CA LEU A 64 3.62 11.65 -0.41
C LEU A 64 2.90 12.16 -1.66
N LEU A 65 3.01 13.46 -1.97
CA LEU A 65 2.40 14.03 -3.17
C LEU A 65 2.95 13.39 -4.46
N GLN A 66 4.26 13.19 -4.54
CA GLN A 66 4.89 12.52 -5.67
C GLN A 66 4.45 11.05 -5.80
N LEU A 67 4.31 10.35 -4.69
CA LEU A 67 3.82 8.98 -4.66
C LEU A 67 2.38 8.88 -5.15
N LEU A 68 1.50 9.79 -4.71
CA LEU A 68 0.11 9.83 -5.17
C LEU A 68 0.05 10.05 -6.69
N THR A 69 0.80 11.01 -7.23
CA THR A 69 0.90 11.22 -8.69
C THR A 69 1.41 9.96 -9.41
N ALA A 70 2.46 9.32 -8.90
CA ALA A 70 3.04 8.13 -9.52
C ALA A 70 2.10 6.91 -9.46
N LEU A 71 1.22 6.83 -8.44
CA LEU A 71 0.20 5.78 -8.34
C LEU A 71 -0.98 6.05 -9.27
N ASP A 72 -1.41 7.30 -9.41
CA ASP A 72 -2.45 7.71 -10.38
C ASP A 72 -2.00 7.40 -11.82
N ASP A 73 -0.72 7.61 -12.13
CA ASP A 73 -0.11 7.29 -13.43
C ASP A 73 -0.08 5.78 -13.75
N LEU A 74 -0.35 4.91 -12.76
CA LEU A 74 -0.53 3.47 -13.03
C LEU A 74 -1.86 3.17 -13.74
N LEU A 75 -2.79 4.13 -13.78
CA LEU A 75 -4.11 4.02 -14.41
C LEU A 75 -4.90 2.78 -13.93
N LEU A 76 -4.71 2.43 -12.65
CA LEU A 76 -5.45 1.35 -12.02
C LEU A 76 -6.88 1.80 -11.72
N PRO A 77 -7.88 0.90 -11.75
CA PRO A 77 -9.28 1.24 -11.53
C PRO A 77 -9.63 1.38 -10.03
N TYR A 78 -8.71 1.95 -9.24
CA TYR A 78 -8.81 2.09 -7.79
C TYR A 78 -8.35 3.48 -7.37
N ASN A 79 -9.00 4.07 -6.37
CA ASN A 79 -8.44 5.25 -5.72
C ASN A 79 -7.44 4.83 -4.65
N PHE A 80 -6.47 5.68 -4.38
CA PHE A 80 -5.48 5.49 -3.33
C PHE A 80 -5.73 6.48 -2.20
N ASP A 81 -6.02 5.96 -1.01
CA ASP A 81 -6.01 6.76 0.23
C ASP A 81 -4.71 6.46 0.97
N ILE A 82 -3.73 7.37 0.84
CA ILE A 82 -2.40 7.18 1.41
C ILE A 82 -2.10 8.24 2.45
N SER A 83 -1.71 7.76 3.63
CA SER A 83 -1.27 8.59 4.75
C SER A 83 0.17 8.27 5.15
N ARG A 84 0.85 9.20 5.83
CA ARG A 84 2.10 8.93 6.53
C ARG A 84 1.80 8.55 7.96
N ILE A 85 2.43 7.50 8.48
CA ILE A 85 2.13 7.01 9.84
C ILE A 85 2.34 8.10 10.90
N GLN A 86 3.35 8.95 10.70
CA GLN A 86 3.72 10.03 11.62
C GLN A 86 2.74 11.19 11.64
N ASP A 87 1.85 11.32 10.65
CA ASP A 87 0.83 12.36 10.58
C ASP A 87 -0.50 11.92 11.23
N ILE A 88 -0.62 10.65 11.62
CA ILE A 88 -1.85 10.10 12.19
C ILE A 88 -1.83 10.27 13.71
N GLU A 89 -2.61 11.23 14.21
CA GLU A 89 -2.78 11.45 15.67
C GLU A 89 -3.89 10.59 16.27
N ASN A 90 -4.80 10.07 15.44
CA ASN A 90 -5.93 9.27 15.89
C ASN A 90 -5.46 7.88 16.37
N LYS A 91 -5.48 7.68 17.69
CA LYS A 91 -5.05 6.44 18.35
C LYS A 91 -5.89 5.21 17.98
N ASP A 92 -7.18 5.38 17.74
CA ASP A 92 -8.06 4.28 17.33
C ASP A 92 -7.72 3.82 15.91
N LEU A 93 -7.43 4.77 15.02
CA LEU A 93 -6.95 4.47 13.67
C LEU A 93 -5.59 3.77 13.71
N LEU A 94 -4.63 4.28 14.48
CA LEU A 94 -3.32 3.62 14.66
C LEU A 94 -3.47 2.18 15.19
N SER A 95 -4.34 1.99 16.19
CA SER A 95 -4.61 0.66 16.77
C SER A 95 -5.28 -0.27 15.76
N HIS A 96 -6.18 0.26 14.93
CA HIS A 96 -6.80 -0.49 13.85
C HIS A 96 -5.77 -0.94 12.81
N ILE A 97 -4.94 -0.01 12.32
CA ILE A 97 -3.85 -0.28 11.37
C ILE A 97 -2.91 -1.36 11.94
N ALA A 98 -2.50 -1.24 13.20
CA ALA A 98 -1.62 -2.21 13.84
C ALA A 98 -2.25 -3.61 13.93
N ARG A 99 -3.57 -3.69 14.15
CA ARG A 99 -4.30 -4.96 14.29
C ARG A 99 -4.56 -5.65 12.96
N VAL A 100 -4.94 -4.91 11.92
CA VAL A 100 -5.43 -5.49 10.65
C VAL A 100 -4.44 -5.36 9.51
N GLY A 101 -3.47 -4.45 9.64
CA GLY A 101 -2.56 -4.06 8.58
C GLY A 101 -1.79 -5.23 7.98
N LYS A 102 -1.58 -5.15 6.67
CA LYS A 102 -0.82 -6.12 5.87
C LYS A 102 0.35 -5.40 5.22
N VAL A 103 1.56 -5.82 5.54
CA VAL A 103 2.75 -5.28 4.88
C VAL A 103 2.74 -5.73 3.43
N ILE A 104 2.68 -4.78 2.50
CA ILE A 104 2.70 -5.08 1.07
C ILE A 104 4.04 -4.72 0.42
N TYR A 105 4.79 -3.82 1.03
CA TYR A 105 6.13 -3.45 0.59
C TYR A 105 7.04 -3.20 1.80
N GLN A 106 8.24 -3.73 1.71
CA GLN A 106 9.37 -3.45 2.60
C GLN A 106 10.63 -3.71 1.76
N PRO A 107 11.57 -2.75 1.65
CA PRO A 107 12.81 -2.98 0.95
C PRO A 107 13.58 -4.13 1.60
N VAL A 108 14.14 -5.03 0.80
CA VAL A 108 15.08 -6.02 1.33
C VAL A 108 16.36 -5.29 1.67
N VAL A 109 16.59 -5.04 2.95
CA VAL A 109 17.89 -4.55 3.44
C VAL A 109 18.90 -5.65 3.15
N LYS A 110 19.76 -5.44 2.15
CA LYS A 110 20.94 -6.27 1.96
C LYS A 110 21.91 -5.87 3.07
N ASN A 111 21.98 -6.67 4.14
CA ASN A 111 23.11 -6.60 5.06
C ASN A 111 24.35 -6.97 4.24
N VAL A 112 25.16 -5.96 3.92
CA VAL A 112 26.52 -6.12 3.37
C VAL A 112 27.46 -6.43 4.54
#